data_AF-A0ABD2BZN5-F1
#
_entry.id   AF-A0ABD2BZN5-F1
#
_cell.length_a   1.000
_cell.length_b   1.000
_cell.length_c   1.000
_cell.angle_alpha   90.00
_cell.angle_beta   90.00
_cell.angle_gamma   90.00
#
_symmetry.space_group_name_H-M   'P 1'
#
loop_
_entity.id
_entity.type
_entity.pdbx_description
1 polymer ?
#
loop_
_entity_poly.entity_id
_entity_poly.type
_entity_poly.pdbx_seq_one_letter_code
_entity_poly.pdbx_strand_id
1 'polypeptide(L)' 'MGASVAPVLVFTILWGAVGIALPCFVPTGTNRGILQVVLILTSFTCWLFWLCCYMAQMNPLIGPKLSNTTILMMAQEWVS' A
#
# COMPACT_ATOMS: atom_id res chain seq x y z
N MET A 1 -5.93 0.33 -13.53
CA MET A 1 -6.09 -1.03 -12.98
C MET A 1 -7.49 -1.09 -12.40
N GLY A 2 -8.32 -2.06 -12.79
CA GLY A 2 -9.67 -2.16 -12.23
C GLY A 2 -9.63 -2.54 -10.74
N ALA A 3 -10.72 -2.31 -10.03
CA ALA A 3 -10.84 -2.66 -8.63
C ALA A 3 -10.59 -4.15 -8.40
N SER A 4 -9.47 -4.46 -7.74
CA SER A 4 -9.15 -5.82 -7.32
C SER A 4 -9.25 -5.91 -5.80
N VAL A 5 -10.10 -6.84 -5.34
CA VAL A 5 -10.32 -7.06 -3.90
C VAL A 5 -9.05 -7.58 -3.22
N ALA A 6 -8.26 -8.37 -3.95
CA ALA A 6 -7.04 -8.99 -3.44
C ALA A 6 -6.03 -8.00 -2.80
N PRO A 7 -5.54 -6.95 -3.49
CA PRO A 7 -4.60 -6.00 -2.87
C PRO A 7 -5.20 -5.25 -1.69
N VAL A 8 -6.46 -4.82 -1.78
CA VAL A 8 -7.14 -4.14 -0.66
C VAL A 8 -7.18 -5.02 0.58
N LEU A 9 -7.52 -6.30 0.41
CA LEU A 9 -7.58 -7.25 1.52
C LEU A 9 -6.19 -7.53 2.10
N VAL A 10 -5.18 -7.77 1.26
CA VAL A 10 -3.81 -8.06 1.70
C VAL A 10 -3.21 -6.89 2.48
N PHE A 11 -3.27 -5.66 1.94
CA PHE A 11 -2.69 -4.50 2.60
C PHE A 11 -3.47 -4.09 3.87
N THR A 12 -4.78 -4.33 3.91
CA THR A 12 -5.58 -4.07 5.12
C THR A 12 -5.25 -5.07 6.22
N ILE A 13 -5.06 -6.35 5.90
CA ILE A 13 -4.64 -7.36 6.89
C ILE A 13 -3.22 -7.08 7.37
N LEU A 14 -2.30 -6.78 6.45
CA LEU A 14 -0.90 -6.51 6.77
C LEU A 14 -0.78 -5.33 7.74
N TRP A 15 -1.36 -4.19 7.40
CA TRP A 15 -1.29 -3.02 8.28
C TRP A 15 -2.17 -3.20 9.51
N GLY A 16 -3.35 -3.83 9.40
CA GLY A 16 -4.15 -4.21 10.56
C GLY A 16 -3.36 -5.03 11.59
N ALA A 17 -2.54 -5.99 11.15
CA ALA A 17 -1.67 -6.75 12.04
C ALA A 17 -0.61 -5.86 12.72
N VAL A 18 0.00 -4.92 11.99
CA VAL A 18 0.99 -3.99 12.54
C VAL A 18 0.38 -3.01 13.54
N GLY A 19 -0.80 -2.44 13.24
CA GLY A 19 -1.44 -1.43 14.07
C GLY A 19 -2.33 -1.98 15.19
N ILE A 20 -2.72 -3.26 15.16
CA ILE A 20 -3.61 -3.87 16.16
C ILE A 20 -2.91 -5.02 16.89
N ALA A 21 -2.34 -5.98 16.17
CA ALA A 21 -1.76 -7.16 16.80
C ALA A 21 -0.41 -6.84 17.49
N LEU A 22 0.53 -6.17 16.80
CA LEU A 22 1.84 -5.88 17.39
C LEU A 22 1.80 -5.02 18.67
N PRO A 23 0.94 -3.98 18.80
CA PRO A 23 0.81 -3.21 20.04
C PRO A 23 0.44 -4.04 21.27
N CYS A 24 -0.30 -5.15 21.08
CA CYS A 24 -0.64 -6.09 22.15
C CYS A 24 0.58 -6.88 22.66
N PHE A 25 1.56 -7.13 21.79
CA PHE A 25 2.77 -7.90 22.11
C PHE A 25 3.97 -7.02 22.54
N VAL A 26 3.78 -5.71 22.68
CA VAL A 26 4.86 -4.81 23.15
C VAL A 26 5.20 -5.13 24.62
N PRO A 27 6.46 -5.47 24.94
CA PRO A 27 6.87 -5.84 26.29
C PRO A 27 6.75 -4.67 27.26
N THR A 28 6.55 -5.00 28.54
CA THR A 28 6.49 -4.01 29.61
C THR A 28 7.85 -3.36 29.84
N GLY A 29 7.90 -2.05 29.68
CA GLY A 29 9.06 -1.21 29.94
C GLY A 29 8.66 0.27 29.97
N THR A 30 9.59 1.15 30.34
CA THR A 30 9.33 2.59 30.51
C THR A 30 8.71 3.25 29.27
N ASN A 31 9.09 2.77 28.07
CA ASN A 31 8.67 3.36 26.79
C ASN A 31 7.51 2.60 26.11
N ARG A 32 6.81 1.70 26.81
CA ARG A 32 5.77 0.84 26.22
C ARG A 32 4.69 1.63 25.48
N GLY A 33 4.16 2.69 26.10
CA GLY A 33 3.11 3.51 25.50
C GLY A 33 3.57 4.23 24.23
N ILE A 34 4.81 4.73 24.21
CA ILE A 34 5.39 5.39 23.03
C ILE A 34 5.50 4.38 21.88
N LEU A 35 6.02 3.18 22.16
CA LEU A 35 6.14 2.12 21.15
C LEU A 35 4.77 1.70 20.58
N GLN A 36 3.75 1.59 21.42
CA GLN A 36 2.38 1.30 20.97
C GLN A 36 1.84 2.40 20.05
N VAL A 37 1.99 3.66 20.43
CA VAL A 37 1.53 4.80 19.63
C VAL A 37 2.28 4.89 18.30
N VAL A 38 3.59 4.67 18.29
CA VAL A 38 4.39 4.66 17.06
C VAL A 38 3.90 3.56 16.11
N LEU A 39 3.68 2.34 16.59
CA LEU A 39 3.17 1.24 15.78
C LEU A 39 1.78 1.55 15.18
N ILE A 40 0.85 2.05 16.00
CA ILE A 40 -0.50 2.41 15.56
C ILE A 40 -0.46 3.53 14.52
N LEU A 41 0.28 4.61 14.80
CA LEU A 41 0.35 5.80 13.95
C LEU A 41 1.03 5.50 12.61
N THR A 42 2.15 4.77 12.63
CA THR A 42 2.84 4.35 11.41
C THR A 42 1.93 3.44 10.59
N SER A 43 1.29 2.46 11.21
CA SER A 43 0.39 1.55 10.50
C SER A 43 -0.77 2.30 9.82
N PHE A 44 -1.40 3.22 10.53
CA PHE A 44 -2.53 3.97 10.00
C PHE A 44 -2.12 4.88 8.84
N THR A 45 -1.02 5.62 9.00
CA THR A 45 -0.55 6.56 7.96
C THR A 45 -0.03 5.83 6.72
N CYS A 46 0.69 4.72 6.87
CA CYS A 46 1.14 3.91 5.74
C CYS A 46 -0.03 3.24 4.99
N TRP A 47 -1.02 2.70 5.72
CA TRP A 47 -2.22 2.13 5.08
C TRP A 47 -3.01 3.20 4.32
N LEU A 48 -3.22 4.37 4.93
CA LEU A 48 -3.97 5.47 4.30
C LEU A 48 -3.25 6.01 3.07
N PHE A 49 -1.94 6.23 3.15
CA PHE A 49 -1.13 6.67 2.00
C PHE A 49 -1.26 5.69 0.84
N TRP A 50 -1.05 4.39 1.11
CA TRP A 50 -1.20 3.35 0.10
C TRP A 50 -2.62 3.32 -0.50
N LEU A 51 -3.65 3.34 0.35
CA LEU A 51 -5.04 3.26 -0.10
C LEU A 51 -5.40 4.43 -1.02
N CYS A 52 -4.99 5.64 -0.67
CA CYS A 52 -5.20 6.82 -1.51
C CYS A 52 -4.52 6.68 -2.87
N CYS A 53 -3.26 6.25 -2.92
CA CYS A 53 -2.54 6.02 -4.18
C CYS A 53 -3.18 4.92 -5.03
N TYR A 54 -3.70 3.87 -4.40
CA TYR A 54 -4.39 2.79 -5.08
C TYR A 54 -5.73 3.26 -5.65
N MET A 55 -6.56 3.93 -4.83
CA MET A 55 -7.88 4.42 -5.25
C MET A 55 -7.78 5.45 -6.39
N ALA A 56 -6.75 6.29 -6.39
CA ALA A 56 -6.52 7.26 -7.46
C ALA A 56 -6.33 6.62 -8.85
N GLN A 57 -5.97 5.33 -8.93
CA GLN A 57 -5.67 4.62 -10.18
C GLN A 57 -6.78 3.68 -10.65
N MET A 58 -7.90 3.62 -9.92
CA MET A 58 -8.98 2.65 -10.16
C MET A 58 -9.84 2.99 -11.37
N ASN A 59 -10.08 4.28 -11.60
CA ASN A 59 -10.85 4.80 -12.73
C ASN A 59 -10.06 5.93 -13.39
N PRO A 60 -8.93 5.63 -14.06
CA PRO A 60 -8.06 6.65 -14.61
C PRO A 60 -8.74 7.35 -15.78
N LEU A 61 -8.77 8.68 -15.74
CA LEU A 61 -9.28 9.52 -16.84
C LEU A 61 -8.21 9.79 -17.91
N ILE A 62 -6.94 9.61 -17.55
CA ILE A 62 -5.78 9.96 -18.38
C ILE A 62 -4.85 8.75 -18.42
N GLY A 63 -4.48 8.37 -19.64
CA GLY A 63 -3.45 7.36 -19.91
C GLY A 63 -2.08 7.99 -20.15
N PRO A 64 -0.99 7.22 -20.03
CA PRO A 64 0.35 7.71 -20.28
C PRO A 64 0.56 8.02 -21.77
N LYS A 65 1.34 9.06 -22.09
CA LYS A 65 1.70 9.46 -23.46
C LYS A 65 3.14 9.04 -23.73
N LEU A 66 3.33 8.08 -24.63
CA LEU A 66 4.65 7.52 -24.97
C LEU A 66 5.00 7.75 -26.43
N SER A 67 6.30 7.75 -26.73
CA SER A 67 6.81 7.78 -28.11
C SER A 67 6.65 6.41 -28.78
N ASN A 68 6.56 6.39 -30.11
CA ASN A 68 6.43 5.15 -30.88
C ASN A 68 7.55 4.15 -30.58
N THR A 69 8.79 4.63 -30.44
CA THR A 69 9.93 3.76 -30.14
C THR A 69 9.76 3.05 -28.79
N THR A 70 9.32 3.76 -27.75
CA THR A 70 9.09 3.16 -26.43
C THR A 70 7.94 2.16 -26.45
N ILE A 71 6.87 2.45 -27.20
CA ILE A 71 5.74 1.52 -27.37
C ILE A 71 6.20 0.21 -28.03
N LEU A 72 7.02 0.29 -29.07
CA LEU A 72 7.57 -0.89 -29.75
C LEU A 72 8.46 -1.71 -28.83
N MET A 73 9.32 -1.06 -28.04
CA MET A 73 10.16 -1.75 -27.05
C MET A 73 9.31 -2.46 -25.99
N MET A 74 8.30 -1.79 -25.42
CA MET A 74 7.40 -2.41 -24.44
C MET A 74 6.66 -3.61 -25.01
N ALA A 75 6.22 -3.53 -26.27
CA ALA A 75 5.54 -4.64 -26.94
C ALA A 75 6.45 -5.86 -27.17
N GLN A 76 7.76 -5.65 -27.33
CA GLN A 76 8.73 -6.75 -27.43
C GLN A 76 9.02 -7.38 -26.07
N GLU A 77 9.24 -6.57 -25.03
CA GLU A 77 9.70 -7.07 -23.73
C GLU A 77 8.56 -7.64 -22.87
N TRP A 78 7.38 -7.00 -22.86
CA TRP A 78 6.31 -7.32 -21.90
C TRP A 78 5.31 -8.37 -22.42
N VAL A 79 5.45 -8.79 -23.68
CA VAL A 79 4.64 -9.86 -24.29
C VAL A 79 5.37 -11.22 -24.22
N SER A 80 6.61 -11.25 -23.73
CA SER A 80 7.32 -12.49 -23.38
C SER A 80 6.78 -13.13 -22.09
#